data_AF-A0A9D5GQR2-F1
#
_entry.id   AF-A0A9D5GQR2-F1
#
_cell.length_a   1.000
_cell.length_b   1.000
_cell.length_c   1.000
_cell.angle_alpha   90.00
_cell.angle_beta   90.00
_cell.angle_gamma   90.00
#
_symmetry.space_group_name_H-M   'P 1'
#
loop_
_entity.id
_entity.type
_entity.pdbx_description
1 polymer ?
#
loop_
_entity_poly.entity_id
_entity_poly.type
_entity_poly.pdbx_seq_one_letter_code
_entity_poly.pdbx_strand_id
1 'polypeptide(L)'
;MAYESVDKLQNVLGEKVFQYTKDKKKAAGRALGTMVEIITYYLLKTWDFNNSTSIERRLFEYGNDDITHNVEYSLHPIIKEHEVTIDNDGNSITATKILKALEGKAEISKFKRKSNNLLDKHNILRNACTIGESGNSFLLTSFKTNRTEQA
;
A
#
# COMPACT_ATOMS: atom_id res chain seq x y z
N MET A 1 8.22 -22.58 11.46
CA MET A 1 7.31 -23.42 12.28
C MET A 1 5.88 -23.05 11.92
N ALA A 2 5.03 -24.04 11.61
CA ALA A 2 3.60 -23.81 11.42
C ALA A 2 2.93 -23.70 12.79
N TYR A 3 2.13 -22.66 13.01
CA TYR A 3 1.35 -22.51 14.23
C TYR A 3 0.07 -23.33 14.10
N GLU A 4 -0.21 -24.18 15.08
CA GLU A 4 -1.36 -25.10 15.06
C GLU A 4 -2.69 -24.36 14.87
N SER A 5 -2.82 -23.16 15.45
CA SER A 5 -3.98 -22.29 15.26
C SER A 5 -4.21 -21.88 13.82
N VAL A 6 -3.14 -21.54 13.08
CA VAL A 6 -3.19 -21.13 11.68
C VAL A 6 -3.58 -22.30 10.79
N ASP A 7 -2.99 -23.48 11.01
CA ASP A 7 -3.33 -24.68 10.25
C ASP A 7 -4.79 -25.10 10.47
N LYS A 8 -5.27 -25.07 11.72
CA LYS A 8 -6.69 -25.33 12.04
C LYS A 8 -7.61 -24.36 11.31
N LEU A 9 -7.31 -23.05 11.36
CA LEU A 9 -8.14 -22.04 10.71
C LEU A 9 -8.12 -22.18 9.17
N GLN A 10 -6.96 -22.50 8.59
CA GLN A 10 -6.80 -22.75 7.16
C GLN A 10 -7.62 -23.98 6.71
N ASN A 11 -7.62 -25.05 7.50
CA ASN A 11 -8.43 -26.25 7.20
C ASN A 11 -9.92 -25.96 7.28
N VAL A 12 -10.38 -25.27 8.35
CA VAL A 12 -11.80 -24.89 8.50
C VAL A 12 -12.27 -24.01 7.34
N LEU A 13 -11.47 -23.00 6.95
CA LEU A 13 -11.78 -22.17 5.77
C LEU A 13 -11.80 -22.97 4.47
N GLY A 14 -10.83 -23.89 4.30
CA GLY A 14 -10.76 -24.77 3.14
C GLY A 14 -12.01 -25.64 2.99
N GLU A 15 -12.53 -26.16 4.10
CA GLU A 15 -13.70 -27.05 4.14
C GLU A 15 -15.03 -26.31 4.06
N LYS A 16 -15.16 -25.14 4.72
CA LYS A 16 -16.43 -24.44 4.87
C LYS A 16 -16.67 -23.36 3.82
N VAL A 17 -15.61 -22.67 3.39
CA VAL A 17 -15.72 -21.50 2.49
C VAL A 17 -15.20 -21.86 1.09
N PHE A 18 -14.01 -22.46 1.00
CA PHE A 18 -13.32 -22.68 -0.27
C PHE A 18 -13.54 -24.09 -0.86
N GLN A 19 -14.59 -24.79 -0.42
CA GLN A 19 -14.87 -26.17 -0.85
C GLN A 19 -15.07 -26.36 -2.36
N TYR A 20 -15.45 -25.30 -3.07
CA TYR A 20 -15.65 -25.27 -4.51
C TYR A 20 -14.33 -25.21 -5.30
N THR A 21 -13.22 -24.84 -4.63
CA THR A 21 -11.91 -24.71 -5.27
C THR A 21 -11.16 -26.04 -5.31
N LYS A 22 -10.37 -26.26 -6.37
CA LYS A 22 -9.51 -27.45 -6.49
C LYS A 22 -8.40 -27.45 -5.43
N ASP A 23 -7.78 -26.29 -5.20
CA ASP A 23 -6.70 -26.10 -4.22
C ASP A 23 -7.19 -25.39 -2.95
N LYS A 24 -8.11 -26.03 -2.21
CA LYS A 24 -8.79 -25.48 -1.04
C LYS A 24 -7.85 -24.86 -0.01
N LYS A 25 -6.78 -25.60 0.33
CA LYS A 25 -5.78 -25.14 1.30
C LYS A 25 -5.05 -23.88 0.84
N LYS A 26 -4.72 -23.79 -0.45
CA LYS A 26 -4.05 -22.61 -1.04
C LYS A 26 -4.97 -21.39 -1.02
N ALA A 27 -6.25 -21.56 -1.39
CA ALA A 27 -7.24 -20.49 -1.35
C ALA A 27 -7.44 -19.96 0.08
N ALA A 28 -7.63 -20.86 1.05
CA ALA A 28 -7.73 -20.51 2.47
C ALA A 28 -6.48 -19.79 3.00
N GLY A 29 -5.29 -20.26 2.61
CA GLY A 29 -4.02 -19.63 3.00
C GLY A 29 -3.86 -18.21 2.45
N ARG A 30 -4.27 -17.98 1.19
CA ARG A 30 -4.27 -16.64 0.58
C ARG A 30 -5.25 -15.70 1.28
N ALA A 31 -6.46 -16.16 1.58
CA ALA A 31 -7.44 -15.36 2.32
C ALA A 31 -6.94 -14.97 3.71
N LEU A 32 -6.29 -15.89 4.42
CA LEU A 32 -5.66 -15.60 5.71
C LEU A 32 -4.50 -14.62 5.60
N GLY A 33 -3.64 -14.78 4.58
CA GLY A 33 -2.58 -13.82 4.28
C GLY A 33 -3.14 -12.42 4.12
N THR A 34 -4.15 -12.25 3.26
CA THR A 34 -4.83 -10.96 3.05
C THR A 34 -5.43 -10.37 4.33
N MET A 35 -6.00 -11.21 5.21
CA MET A 35 -6.51 -10.72 6.49
C MET A 35 -5.38 -10.19 7.39
N VAL A 36 -4.25 -10.88 7.44
CA VAL A 36 -3.06 -10.44 8.20
C VAL A 36 -2.48 -9.16 7.60
N GLU A 37 -2.42 -9.04 6.27
CA GLU A 37 -1.98 -7.84 5.56
C GLU A 37 -2.84 -6.63 5.93
N ILE A 38 -4.17 -6.77 5.86
CA ILE A 38 -5.13 -5.72 6.24
C ILE A 38 -4.93 -5.30 7.71
N ILE A 39 -4.87 -6.27 8.64
CA ILE A 39 -4.65 -5.99 10.07
C ILE A 39 -3.32 -5.24 10.26
N THR A 40 -2.26 -5.69 9.60
CA THR A 40 -0.93 -5.07 9.68
C THR A 40 -0.96 -3.63 9.21
N TYR A 41 -1.58 -3.34 8.06
CA TYR A 41 -1.71 -1.98 7.56
C TYR A 41 -2.44 -1.07 8.57
N TYR A 42 -3.56 -1.52 9.13
CA TYR A 42 -4.31 -0.70 10.08
C TYR A 42 -3.59 -0.50 11.41
N LEU A 43 -2.76 -1.45 11.85
CA LEU A 43 -1.84 -1.25 12.97
C LEU A 43 -0.81 -0.16 12.66
N LEU A 44 -0.15 -0.23 11.51
CA LEU A 44 0.81 0.79 11.06
C LEU A 44 0.16 2.17 10.97
N LYS A 45 -1.07 2.25 10.42
CA LYS A 45 -1.85 3.47 10.34
C LYS A 45 -2.19 4.05 11.72
N THR A 46 -2.55 3.19 12.67
CA THR A 46 -2.88 3.60 14.06
C THR A 46 -1.65 4.16 14.79
N TRP A 47 -0.47 3.63 14.47
CA TRP A 47 0.81 4.16 14.95
C TRP A 47 1.33 5.36 14.15
N ASP A 48 0.49 5.97 13.31
CA ASP A 48 0.82 7.16 12.52
C ASP A 48 1.91 6.95 11.45
N PHE A 49 2.20 5.69 11.07
CA PHE A 49 3.19 5.37 10.04
C PHE A 49 2.62 5.39 8.61
N ASN A 50 1.41 5.90 8.40
CA ASN A 50 0.77 5.88 7.09
C ASN A 50 1.62 6.59 6.01
N ASN A 51 2.14 7.78 6.31
CA ASN A 51 2.94 8.55 5.34
C ASN A 51 4.37 8.01 5.18
N SER A 52 4.80 7.15 6.09
CA SER A 52 6.08 6.43 6.06
C SER A 52 5.98 5.07 5.37
N THR A 53 4.77 4.60 5.03
CA THR A 53 4.52 3.25 4.51
C THR A 53 4.39 3.25 2.98
N SER A 54 5.23 2.47 2.31
CA SER A 54 5.07 2.13 0.90
C SER A 54 4.42 0.74 0.77
N ILE A 55 3.36 0.65 -0.04
CA ILE A 55 2.55 -0.55 -0.26
C ILE A 55 2.95 -1.22 -1.59
N GLU A 56 2.98 -2.56 -1.62
CA GLU A 56 3.29 -3.40 -2.80
C GLU A 56 4.64 -3.04 -3.45
N ARG A 57 5.72 -3.13 -2.67
CA ARG A 57 7.07 -2.76 -3.12
C ARG A 57 7.92 -3.97 -3.45
N ARG A 58 8.62 -3.90 -4.58
CA ARG A 58 9.70 -4.83 -4.90
C ARG A 58 10.96 -4.49 -4.09
N LEU A 59 11.49 -5.47 -3.36
CA LEU A 59 12.76 -5.38 -2.65
C LEU A 59 13.70 -6.50 -3.11
N PHE A 60 14.99 -6.20 -3.10
CA PHE A 60 16.04 -7.19 -3.33
C PHE A 60 16.13 -8.15 -2.15
N GLU A 61 16.45 -9.41 -2.44
CA GLU A 61 16.77 -10.37 -1.40
C GLU A 61 18.11 -10.02 -0.75
N TYR A 62 18.19 -10.16 0.57
CA TYR A 62 19.41 -9.84 1.28
C TYR A 62 20.56 -10.73 0.80
N GLY A 63 21.64 -10.11 0.31
CA GLY A 63 22.82 -10.80 -0.20
C GLY A 63 22.71 -11.30 -1.65
N ASN A 64 21.63 -10.98 -2.36
CA ASN A 64 21.50 -11.27 -3.78
C ASN A 64 20.59 -10.26 -4.52
N ASP A 65 21.21 -9.30 -5.20
CA ASP A 65 20.51 -8.25 -5.95
C ASP A 65 19.87 -8.75 -7.26
N ASP A 66 20.16 -9.98 -7.69
CA ASP A 66 19.50 -10.58 -8.87
C ASP A 66 18.10 -11.12 -8.54
N ILE A 67 17.78 -11.31 -7.25
CA ILE A 67 16.49 -11.82 -6.80
C ILE A 67 15.69 -10.68 -6.18
N THR A 68 14.43 -10.55 -6.62
CA THR A 68 13.52 -9.56 -6.07
C THR A 68 12.20 -10.20 -5.64
N HIS A 69 11.72 -9.79 -4.48
CA HIS A 69 10.44 -10.21 -3.93
C HIS A 69 9.55 -8.98 -3.72
N ASN A 70 8.26 -9.12 -3.95
CA ASN A 70 7.31 -8.08 -3.55
C ASN A 70 7.04 -8.24 -2.05
N VAL A 71 7.34 -7.21 -1.28
CA VAL A 71 6.87 -7.05 0.08
C VAL A 71 5.60 -6.23 0.08
N GLU A 72 4.67 -6.59 0.97
CA GLU A 72 3.40 -5.89 1.05
C GLU A 72 3.57 -4.47 1.62
N TYR A 73 4.38 -4.32 2.68
CA TYR A 73 4.65 -3.04 3.32
C TYR A 73 6.15 -2.84 3.54
N SER A 74 6.61 -1.61 3.34
CA SER A 74 7.96 -1.18 3.74
C SER A 74 7.90 0.21 4.37
N LEU A 75 8.67 0.40 5.45
CA LEU A 75 8.72 1.65 6.20
C LEU A 75 9.95 2.47 5.81
N HIS A 76 9.77 3.75 5.58
CA HIS A 76 10.83 4.69 5.18
C HIS A 76 10.74 5.98 6.00
N PRO A 77 11.88 6.60 6.34
CA PRO A 77 11.87 7.90 7.01
C PRO A 77 11.28 8.97 6.08
N ILE A 78 10.46 9.87 6.65
CA ILE A 78 9.91 11.02 5.93
C ILE A 78 10.99 12.09 5.85
N ILE A 79 11.50 12.35 4.63
CA ILE A 79 12.53 13.37 4.39
C ILE A 79 11.89 14.76 4.24
N LYS A 80 10.75 14.83 3.55
CA LYS A 80 9.95 16.04 3.34
C LYS A 80 8.48 15.64 3.18
N GLU A 81 7.58 16.52 3.60
CA GLU A 81 6.14 16.37 3.43
C GLU A 81 5.56 17.63 2.77
N HIS A 82 4.58 17.44 1.89
CA HIS A 82 3.85 18.52 1.23
C HIS A 82 2.38 18.16 1.15
N GLU A 83 1.53 19.17 1.34
CA GLU A 83 0.08 19.04 1.21
C GLU A 83 -0.41 19.78 -0.04
N VAL A 84 -1.30 19.13 -0.78
CA VAL A 84 -1.95 19.70 -1.96
C VAL A 84 -3.44 19.41 -1.91
N THR A 85 -4.22 20.41 -2.29
CA THR A 85 -5.66 20.26 -2.51
C THR A 85 -5.89 19.96 -3.97
N ILE A 86 -6.75 18.99 -4.25
CA ILE A 86 -7.18 18.62 -5.59
C ILE A 86 -8.70 18.71 -5.60
N ASP A 87 -9.25 19.50 -6.52
CA ASP A 87 -10.69 19.64 -6.66
C ASP A 87 -11.33 18.31 -7.06
N ASN A 88 -12.51 18.03 -6.50
CA ASN A 88 -13.30 16.87 -6.89
C ASN A 88 -14.01 17.15 -8.21
N ASP A 89 -13.36 16.79 -9.31
CA ASP A 89 -13.89 16.90 -10.68
C ASP A 89 -14.67 15.64 -11.12
N GLY A 90 -14.96 14.72 -10.19
CA GLY A 90 -15.61 13.44 -10.48
C GLY A 90 -14.71 12.42 -11.21
N ASN A 91 -13.45 12.76 -11.47
CA ASN A 91 -12.51 11.88 -12.16
C ASN A 91 -11.51 11.25 -11.18
N SER A 92 -10.77 10.25 -11.67
CA SER A 92 -9.67 9.62 -10.92
C SER A 92 -8.63 10.63 -10.45
N ILE A 93 -8.03 10.36 -9.29
CA ILE A 93 -6.86 11.07 -8.76
C ILE A 93 -5.62 10.26 -9.13
N THR A 94 -4.97 10.66 -10.22
CA THR A 94 -3.81 9.98 -10.80
C THR A 94 -2.51 10.59 -10.31
N ALA A 95 -1.40 9.85 -10.41
CA ALA A 95 -0.06 10.39 -10.16
C ALA A 95 0.22 11.69 -10.93
N THR A 96 -0.23 11.80 -12.20
CA THR A 96 -0.06 13.02 -13.00
C THR A 96 -0.80 14.22 -12.42
N LYS A 97 -2.04 14.06 -11.95
CA LYS A 97 -2.79 15.14 -11.30
C LYS A 97 -2.09 15.62 -10.04
N ILE A 98 -1.62 14.69 -9.22
CA ILE A 98 -0.93 15.01 -7.96
C ILE A 98 0.39 15.72 -8.23
N LEU A 99 1.21 15.21 -9.17
CA LEU A 99 2.48 15.84 -9.55
C LEU A 99 2.27 17.26 -10.08
N LYS A 100 1.24 17.48 -10.91
CA LYS A 100 0.89 18.83 -11.39
C LYS A 100 0.51 19.76 -10.23
N ALA A 101 -0.25 19.28 -9.25
CA ALA A 101 -0.60 20.07 -8.06
C ALA A 101 0.60 20.38 -7.14
N LEU A 102 1.68 19.60 -7.25
CA LEU A 102 2.96 19.79 -6.55
C LEU A 102 3.95 20.70 -7.31
N GLU A 103 3.70 21.02 -8.58
CA GLU A 103 4.55 21.93 -9.36
C GLU A 103 4.68 23.28 -8.64
N GLY A 104 5.91 23.77 -8.51
CA GLY A 104 6.23 25.00 -7.79
C GLY A 104 6.20 24.90 -6.25
N LYS A 105 5.71 23.80 -5.69
CA LYS A 105 5.70 23.55 -4.23
C LYS A 105 6.81 22.60 -3.76
N ALA A 106 7.21 21.68 -4.62
CA ALA A 106 8.22 20.67 -4.31
C ALA A 106 9.15 20.41 -5.51
N GLU A 107 10.38 20.00 -5.22
CA GLU A 107 11.35 19.59 -6.24
C GLU A 107 11.02 18.16 -6.73
N ILE A 108 10.13 18.05 -7.70
CA ILE A 108 9.64 16.78 -8.23
C ILE A 108 10.38 16.28 -9.48
N SER A 109 11.23 17.10 -10.09
CA SER A 109 11.93 16.81 -11.36
C SER A 109 12.86 15.59 -11.29
N LYS A 110 13.41 15.30 -10.10
CA LYS A 110 14.29 14.14 -9.86
C LYS A 110 13.58 12.79 -9.81
N PHE A 111 12.25 12.77 -9.73
CA PHE A 111 11.49 11.53 -9.60
C PHE A 111 10.96 11.06 -10.96
N LYS A 112 11.24 9.80 -11.28
CA LYS A 112 10.58 9.11 -12.39
C LYS A 112 9.14 8.79 -11.98
N ARG A 113 8.18 9.38 -12.71
CA ARG A 113 6.74 9.19 -12.48
C ARG A 113 6.34 7.71 -12.59
N LYS A 114 5.47 7.26 -11.68
CA LYS A 114 4.75 5.97 -11.76
C LYS A 114 3.32 6.18 -12.26
N SER A 115 2.69 5.13 -12.77
CA SER A 115 1.32 5.17 -13.33
C SER A 115 0.23 4.79 -12.32
N ASN A 116 0.50 4.94 -11.02
CA ASN A 116 -0.43 4.57 -9.97
C ASN A 116 -1.54 5.61 -9.82
N ASN A 117 -2.73 5.14 -9.45
CA ASN A 117 -3.89 5.99 -9.11
C ASN A 117 -4.14 5.89 -7.62
N LEU A 118 -4.35 7.03 -6.97
CA LEU A 118 -4.76 7.10 -5.57
C LEU A 118 -6.26 6.84 -5.46
N LEU A 119 -7.07 7.44 -6.34
CA LEU A 119 -8.48 7.14 -6.52
C LEU A 119 -8.70 6.79 -7.99
N ASP A 120 -9.28 5.63 -8.28
CA ASP A 120 -9.55 5.23 -9.66
C ASP A 120 -10.99 5.55 -10.13
N LYS A 121 -11.29 5.23 -11.39
CA LYS A 121 -12.60 5.49 -12.02
C LYS A 121 -13.74 4.60 -11.48
N HIS A 122 -13.39 3.58 -10.71
CA HIS A 122 -14.32 2.65 -10.07
C HIS A 122 -14.56 3.03 -8.60
N ASN A 123 -14.13 4.23 -8.18
CA ASN A 123 -14.18 4.72 -6.80
C ASN A 123 -13.39 3.84 -5.81
N ILE A 124 -12.34 3.18 -6.28
CA ILE A 124 -11.42 2.45 -5.40
C ILE A 124 -10.36 3.41 -4.92
N LEU A 125 -10.37 3.67 -3.61
CA LEU A 125 -9.39 4.49 -2.92
C LEU A 125 -8.25 3.62 -2.40
N ARG A 126 -7.03 3.89 -2.85
CA ARG A 126 -5.83 3.35 -2.23
C ARG A 126 -5.49 4.14 -0.98
N ASN A 127 -5.13 3.40 0.05
CA ASN A 127 -4.66 3.95 1.32
C ASN A 127 -3.39 4.81 1.17
N ALA A 128 -2.45 4.33 0.35
CA ALA A 128 -1.28 5.05 -0.10
C ALA A 128 -0.81 4.48 -1.45
N CYS A 129 -0.08 5.26 -2.23
CA CYS A 129 0.63 4.73 -3.39
C CYS A 129 1.90 5.55 -3.72
N THR A 130 2.85 4.89 -4.38
CA THR A 130 4.06 5.56 -4.88
C THR A 130 3.76 6.25 -6.21
N ILE A 131 3.95 7.56 -6.30
CA ILE A 131 3.72 8.36 -7.51
C ILE A 131 5.01 8.74 -8.25
N GLY A 132 6.15 8.62 -7.58
CA GLY A 132 7.47 8.87 -8.15
C GLY A 132 8.57 8.12 -7.42
N GLU A 133 9.65 7.83 -8.13
CA GLU A 133 10.83 7.13 -7.59
C GLU A 133 12.11 7.74 -8.16
N SER A 134 13.13 7.91 -7.33
CA SER A 134 14.50 8.23 -7.74
C SER A 134 15.45 7.19 -7.15
N GLY A 135 16.74 7.25 -7.49
CA GLY A 135 17.71 6.23 -7.05
C GLY A 135 17.71 5.98 -5.53
N ASN A 136 17.48 7.03 -4.73
CA ASN A 136 17.61 6.94 -3.26
C ASN A 136 16.34 7.39 -2.50
N SER A 137 15.23 7.69 -3.18
CA SER A 137 14.04 8.19 -2.50
C SER A 137 12.75 7.92 -3.27
N PHE A 138 11.63 7.98 -2.55
CA PHE A 138 10.30 7.74 -3.08
C PHE A 138 9.42 8.95 -2.82
N LEU A 139 8.50 9.20 -3.74
CA LEU A 139 7.41 10.12 -3.53
C LEU A 139 6.14 9.30 -3.31
N LEU A 140 5.74 9.20 -2.04
CA LEU A 140 4.52 8.55 -1.59
C LEU A 140 3.40 9.58 -1.51
N THR A 141 2.17 9.13 -1.75
CA THR A 141 0.97 9.94 -1.57
C THR A 141 -0.09 9.14 -0.84
N SER A 142 -0.83 9.83 0.02
CA SER A 142 -1.94 9.31 0.80
C SER A 142 -2.94 10.45 0.98
N PHE A 143 -4.18 10.11 1.37
CA PHE A 143 -5.11 11.14 1.80
C PHE A 143 -4.76 11.58 3.22
N LYS A 144 -4.62 12.90 3.40
CA LYS A 144 -4.57 13.48 4.74
C LYS A 144 -5.91 13.21 5.43
N THR A 145 -5.86 12.47 6.53
CA THR A 145 -7.03 12.31 7.39
C THR A 145 -7.05 13.53 8.29
N ASN A 146 -8.02 14.43 8.11
CA ASN A 146 -8.28 15.45 9.12
C ASN A 146 -8.79 14.69 10.35
N ARG A 147 -7.91 14.47 11.35
CA ARG A 147 -8.37 14.06 12.67
C ARG A 147 -9.26 15.19 13.16
N THR A 148 -10.57 15.00 13.05
CA THR A 148 -11.48 15.75 13.91
C THR A 148 -11.12 15.29 15.30
N GLU A 149 -10.52 16.16 16.10
CA GLU A 149 -10.32 15.94 17.53
C GLU A 149 -11.69 15.55 18.10
N GLN A 150 -11.89 14.25 18.37
CA GLN A 150 -12.95 13.85 19.27
C GLN A 150 -12.42 14.12 20.67
N ALA A 151 -12.97 15.19 21.26
CA ALA A 151 -12.84 15.54 22.67
C ALA A 151 -13.35 14.42 23.58
#